data_AF-A0A9Q5CX37-F1
#
_entry.id   AF-A0A9Q5CX37-F1
#
_cell.length_a   1.000
_cell.length_b   1.000
_cell.length_c   1.000
_cell.angle_alpha   90.00
_cell.angle_beta   90.00
_cell.angle_gamma   90.00
#
_symmetry.space_group_name_H-M   'P 1'
#
loop_
_entity.id
_entity.type
_entity.pdbx_description
1 polymer ?
#
loop_
_entity_poly.entity_id
_entity_poly.type
_entity_poly.pdbx_seq_one_letter_code
_entity_poly.pdbx_strand_id
1 'polypeptide(L)' 'MVEYSDIDFIIAVDSIYYEEVMNERIKIAESLGTLLSAFTGEHVGEPRLLICLCEPELLHVDLKFVSI' A
#
# COMPACT_ATOMS: atom_id res chain seq x y z
N MET A 1 -13.31 14.33 -9.23
CA MET A 1 -12.40 13.97 -8.13
C MET A 1 -11.64 15.23 -7.76
N VAL A 2 -11.50 15.53 -6.46
CA VAL A 2 -10.81 16.74 -5.99
C VAL A 2 -9.32 16.61 -6.28
N GLU A 3 -8.67 17.69 -6.68
CA GLU A 3 -7.33 17.74 -7.29
C GLU A 3 -6.18 17.23 -6.38
N TYR A 4 -6.43 16.99 -5.09
CA TYR A 4 -5.41 16.60 -4.11
C TYR A 4 -5.90 15.51 -3.14
N SER A 5 -6.73 14.58 -3.62
CA SER A 5 -7.21 13.46 -2.80
C SER A 5 -6.21 12.31 -2.83
N ASP A 6 -5.93 11.75 -1.65
CA ASP A 6 -5.24 10.47 -1.52
C ASP A 6 -6.08 9.35 -2.15
N ILE A 7 -5.42 8.23 -2.48
CA ILE A 7 -6.07 7.01 -2.95
C ILE A 7 -5.88 5.88 -1.92
N ASP A 8 -7.01 5.32 -1.48
CA ASP A 8 -7.03 4.16 -0.59
C ASP A 8 -7.39 2.88 -1.36
N PHE A 9 -6.58 1.84 -1.22
CA PHE A 9 -6.92 0.49 -1.65
C PHE A 9 -6.98 -0.46 -0.46
N ILE A 10 -8.02 -1.29 -0.45
CA ILE A 10 -8.07 -2.51 0.37
C ILE A 10 -7.71 -3.69 -0.53
N ILE A 11 -6.56 -4.30 -0.26
CA ILE A 11 -6.09 -5.49 -0.96
C ILE A 11 -6.56 -6.71 -0.17
N ALA A 12 -7.59 -7.37 -0.68
CA ALA A 12 -8.06 -8.64 -0.13
C ALA A 12 -7.14 -9.77 -0.60
N VAL A 13 -6.64 -10.55 0.35
CA VAL A 13 -5.68 -11.63 0.13
C VAL A 13 -6.26 -12.92 0.70
N ASP A 14 -6.19 -14.01 -0.07
CA ASP A 14 -6.54 -15.32 0.45
C ASP A 14 -5.61 -15.65 1.64
N SER A 15 -6.21 -16.11 2.74
CA SER A 15 -5.50 -16.44 3.98
C SER A 15 -4.24 -17.30 3.79
N ILE A 16 -4.21 -18.20 2.80
CA ILE A 16 -3.05 -19.08 2.58
C ILE A 16 -1.82 -18.34 2.05
N TYR A 17 -2.00 -17.16 1.44
CA TYR A 17 -0.93 -16.33 0.88
C TYR A 17 -0.65 -15.08 1.72
N TYR A 18 -1.37 -14.86 2.81
CA TYR A 18 -1.31 -13.60 3.54
C TYR A 18 0.09 -13.25 4.03
N GLU A 19 0.80 -14.20 4.66
CA GLU A 19 2.18 -13.98 5.12
C GLU A 19 3.16 -13.69 3.97
N GLU A 20 3.02 -14.40 2.85
CA GLU A 20 3.86 -14.17 1.67
C GLU A 20 3.62 -12.76 1.11
N VAL A 21 2.36 -12.40 0.87
CA VAL A 21 1.98 -11.06 0.39
C VAL A 21 2.41 -9.96 1.35
N MET A 22 2.31 -10.20 2.66
CA MET A 22 2.78 -9.28 3.68
C MET A 22 4.31 -9.06 3.60
N ASN A 23 5.09 -10.08 3.23
CA ASN A 23 6.54 -9.92 3.01
C ASN A 23 6.88 -9.23 1.68
N GLU A 24 5.95 -9.20 0.73
CA GLU A 24 6.16 -8.66 -0.62
C GLU A 24 5.49 -7.30 -0.88
N ARG A 25 4.86 -6.68 0.13
CA ARG A 25 4.03 -5.46 -0.04
C ARG A 25 4.73 -4.34 -0.82
N ILE A 26 6.01 -4.10 -0.58
CA ILE A 26 6.77 -3.05 -1.30
C ILE A 26 6.91 -3.41 -2.78
N LYS A 27 7.24 -4.66 -3.11
CA LYS A 27 7.32 -5.13 -4.50
C LYS A 27 5.97 -5.01 -5.20
N ILE A 28 4.88 -5.28 -4.49
CA ILE A 28 3.52 -5.10 -5.01
C ILE A 28 3.29 -3.62 -5.33
N ALA A 29 3.62 -2.70 -4.43
CA ALA A 29 3.49 -1.26 -4.68
C ALA A 29 4.34 -0.79 -5.88
N GLU A 30 5.58 -1.26 -6.00
CA GLU A 30 6.47 -1.00 -7.15
C GLU A 30 5.88 -1.51 -8.48
N SER A 31 5.05 -2.55 -8.45
CA SER A 31 4.38 -3.09 -9.65
C SER A 31 3.16 -2.28 -10.10
N LEU A 32 2.60 -1.45 -9.22
CA LEU A 32 1.38 -0.66 -9.48
C LEU A 32 1.68 0.74 -10.06
N GLY A 33 2.93 1.20 -10.02
CA GLY A 33 3.33 2.50 -10.55
C GLY A 33 4.78 2.85 -10.24
N THR A 34 5.17 4.10 -10.49
CA THR A 34 6.51 4.60 -10.14
C THR A 34 6.55 4.97 -8.65
N LEU A 35 6.96 4.01 -7.82
CA LEU A 35 7.11 4.21 -6.38
C LEU A 35 8.37 5.04 -6.08
N LEU A 36 8.20 6.19 -5.40
CA LEU A 36 9.32 6.99 -4.90
C LEU A 36 9.77 6.51 -3.52
N SER A 37 8.82 6.23 -2.64
CA SER A 37 9.07 5.83 -1.26
C SER A 37 7.86 5.11 -0.71
N ALA A 38 8.10 4.16 0.19
CA ALA A 38 7.04 3.50 0.97
C ALA A 38 7.51 3.19 2.39
N PHE A 39 6.57 3.19 3.32
CA PHE A 39 6.80 2.79 4.71
C PHE A 39 5.56 2.15 5.32
N THR A 40 5.78 1.34 6.35
CA THR A 40 4.70 0.64 7.06
C THR A 40 3.97 1.56 8.03
N GLY A 41 2.68 1.29 8.25
CA GLY A 41 1.82 2.01 9.19
C GLY A 41 2.08 1.68 10.67
N GLU A 42 3.25 1.15 11.04
CA GLU A 42 3.55 0.74 12.42
C GLU A 42 3.46 1.92 13.41
N HIS A 43 3.86 3.13 12.98
CA HIS A 43 3.82 4.35 13.77
C HIS A 43 2.40 4.86 14.08
N VAL A 44 1.40 4.39 13.33
CA VAL A 44 -0.04 4.64 13.60
C VAL A 44 -0.76 3.40 14.14
N GLY A 45 -0.02 2.32 14.44
CA GLY A 45 -0.59 1.08 14.97
C GLY A 45 -1.30 0.20 13.93
N GLU A 46 -1.06 0.41 12.63
CA GLU A 46 -1.63 -0.40 11.55
C GLU A 46 -0.51 -1.07 10.73
N PRO A 47 0.04 -2.21 11.18
CA PRO A 47 1.15 -2.90 10.49
C PRO A 47 0.77 -3.50 9.13
N ARG A 48 -0.53 -3.56 8.81
CA ARG A 48 -1.04 -4.05 7.52
C ARG A 48 -1.17 -2.94 6.47
N LEU A 49 -0.89 -1.71 6.85
CA LEU A 49 -0.90 -0.55 5.97
C LEU A 49 0.50 -0.32 5.40
N LEU A 50 0.57 -0.14 4.09
CA LEU A 50 1.73 0.39 3.40
C LEU A 50 1.36 1.75 2.83
N ILE A 51 2.06 2.78 3.28
CA ILE A 51 1.88 4.17 2.85
C ILE A 51 2.89 4.43 1.75
N CYS A 52 2.42 4.84 0.58
CA CYS A 52 3.22 4.99 -0.63
C CYS A 52 3.18 6.44 -1.14
N LEU A 53 4.33 6.91 -1.65
CA LEU A 53 4.41 8.12 -2.45
C LEU A 53 4.81 7.76 -3.88
N CYS A 54 3.98 8.12 -4.85
CA CYS A 54 4.13 7.73 -6.24
C CYS A 54 4.31 8.94 -7.17
N GLU A 55 5.14 8.79 -8.21
CA GLU A 55 5.28 9.76 -9.30
C GLU A 55 4.24 9.55 -10.41
N PRO A 56 3.94 10.58 -11.22
CA PRO A 56 4.61 11.89 -11.34
C PRO A 56 4.04 13.02 -10.47
N GLU A 57 2.89 12.84 -9.82
CA GLU A 57 2.19 13.93 -9.10
C GLU A 57 2.42 13.94 -7.59
N LEU A 58 3.43 13.20 -7.09
CA LEU A 58 3.62 12.96 -5.65
C LEU A 58 2.34 12.44 -4.99
N LEU A 59 1.67 11.52 -5.68
CA LEU A 59 0.39 10.96 -5.25
C LEU A 59 0.60 10.09 -4.02
N HIS A 60 -0.18 10.37 -2.98
CA HIS A 60 -0.23 9.57 -1.77
C HIS A 60 -1.19 8.40 -1.98
N VAL A 61 -0.71 7.17 -1.74
CA VAL A 61 -1.49 5.95 -1.91
C VAL A 61 -1.35 5.06 -0.67
N ASP A 62 -2.48 4.74 -0.07
CA ASP A 62 -2.58 3.85 1.08
C ASP A 62 -3.02 2.46 0.62
N LEU A 63 -2.15 1.46 0.82
CA LEU A 63 -2.45 0.05 0.54
C LEU A 63 -2.65 -0.70 1.85
N LYS A 64 -3.89 -1.09 2.15
CA LYS A 64 -4.21 -1.90 3.33
C LYS A 64 -4.49 -3.34 2.94
N PHE A 65 -3.70 -4.25 3.49
CA PHE A 65 -3.80 -5.68 3.19
C PHE A 65 -4.70 -6.37 4.23
N VAL A 66 -5.69 -7.13 3.76
CA VAL A 66 -6.63 -7.86 4.62
C VAL A 66 -6.73 -9.31 4.16
N SER A 67 -6.67 -10.24 5.11
CA SER A 67 -6.97 -11.64 4.84
C SER A 67 -8.49 -11.80 4.71
N ILE A 68 -8.93 -12.58 3.72
CA ILE A 68 -10.32 -13.03 3.55
C ILE A 68 -10.45 -14.54 3.63
#